data_AF-A0A514Y9S9-F1
#
_entry.id   AF-A0A514Y9S9-F1
#
_cell.length_a   1.000
_cell.length_b   1.000
_cell.length_c   1.000
_cell.angle_alpha   90.00
_cell.angle_beta   90.00
_cell.angle_gamma   90.00
#
_symmetry.space_group_name_H-M   'P 1'
#
loop_
_entity.id
_entity.type
_entity.pdbx_description
1 polymer ?
#
loop_
_entity_poly.entity_id
_entity_poly.type
_entity_poly.pdbx_seq_one_letter_code
_entity_poly.pdbx_strand_id
1 'polypeptide(L)'
;MQPFKLPAFYMPWPARLNPNLEAARVHSKAWAYQMGILGSQEEAQSSVIWDERTFDAHDYALLCSYTHPDAPGTELDLVTDWYVWVFFFDDHFLEIYKRTQDMAGAKEYLARLPAFMPVYPADTPPVPTNPVERGLADLWSRTAFTKSVAWRLRFFESTKNLLEESLWELANINQHRVANPIEYIEMRRKVGGAPWSADLVEHAVFVEIPPQIAATRPMRVLKDTFADGVHLRNDLFSYQREVEDESENANCVLVLERFLNVSTQEAANLTNELLTSRLYQFDNTAVTELPPLFEEHGLDPIARVNVLLYIKGLQDWQSGGHEWHMRSSRYMNKGADNSPTPTLFLGGPTGLGTSAARIESLYTTLGLGRFKSFTHVPYQAVGPVTLPKFYMPFSTSLNPNLDEARQHSKEWARRMGMLDSLPDIPDAFIWNDHKFDVADVALCGALIHPKGSAHELNLTACWLVWGTYADDYFPAIYGNNRDIVGAKVFNARLSAFMPLDDSTPPAVPSNPVERGL
;
A
#
# COMPACT_ATOMS: atom_id res chain seq x y z
N MET A 1 -9.09 -32.70 -1.65
CA MET A 1 -9.07 -32.33 -0.20
C MET A 1 -8.52 -30.92 -0.15
N GLN A 2 -9.04 -30.01 0.70
CA GLN A 2 -8.53 -28.63 0.72
C GLN A 2 -7.02 -28.60 1.01
N PRO A 3 -6.21 -27.78 0.31
CA PRO A 3 -4.75 -27.72 0.51
C PRO A 3 -4.32 -27.33 1.93
N PHE A 4 -5.14 -26.53 2.62
CA PHE A 4 -4.94 -26.15 4.02
C PHE A 4 -6.26 -25.78 4.67
N LYS A 5 -6.27 -25.70 6.00
CA LYS A 5 -7.38 -25.13 6.77
C LYS A 5 -7.21 -23.62 6.87
N LEU A 6 -8.27 -22.86 6.55
CA LEU A 6 -8.27 -21.42 6.71
C LEU A 6 -7.89 -21.01 8.15
N PRO A 7 -6.96 -20.05 8.33
CA PRO A 7 -6.56 -19.57 9.64
C PRO A 7 -7.67 -18.69 10.26
N ALA A 8 -7.55 -18.40 11.55
CA ALA A 8 -8.42 -17.43 12.22
C ALA A 8 -8.03 -16.01 11.78
N PHE A 9 -8.96 -15.31 11.12
CA PHE A 9 -8.73 -13.97 10.60
C PHE A 9 -8.91 -12.91 11.69
N TYR A 10 -8.05 -11.89 11.68
CA TYR A 10 -8.27 -10.66 12.43
C TYR A 10 -9.33 -9.80 11.73
N MET A 11 -10.46 -9.59 12.39
CA MET A 11 -11.62 -8.84 11.87
C MET A 11 -11.92 -7.62 12.74
N PRO A 12 -11.18 -6.50 12.58
CA PRO A 12 -11.31 -5.32 13.45
C PRO A 12 -12.65 -4.59 13.30
N TRP A 13 -13.25 -4.63 12.11
CA TRP A 13 -14.48 -3.92 11.77
C TRP A 13 -15.59 -4.93 11.42
N PRO A 14 -16.80 -4.79 11.99
CA PRO A 14 -17.92 -5.65 11.63
C PRO A 14 -18.45 -5.26 10.24
N ALA A 15 -18.73 -6.27 9.41
CA ALA A 15 -19.36 -6.05 8.12
C ALA A 15 -20.82 -5.59 8.28
N ARG A 16 -21.28 -4.79 7.32
CA ARG A 16 -22.67 -4.33 7.20
C ARG A 16 -23.16 -4.69 5.80
N LEU A 17 -24.47 -4.87 5.64
CA LEU A 17 -25.05 -5.25 4.35
C LEU A 17 -25.99 -4.15 3.86
N ASN A 18 -25.79 -3.71 2.62
CA ASN A 18 -26.66 -2.73 1.96
C ASN A 18 -28.08 -3.31 1.79
N PRO A 19 -29.15 -2.56 2.14
CA PRO A 19 -30.52 -3.05 2.00
C PRO A 19 -30.99 -3.20 0.55
N ASN A 20 -30.25 -2.69 -0.44
CA ASN A 20 -30.62 -2.72 -1.86
C ASN A 20 -30.09 -3.94 -2.62
N LEU A 21 -29.55 -4.95 -1.92
CA LEU A 21 -28.92 -6.15 -2.51
C LEU A 21 -29.75 -6.80 -3.62
N GLU A 22 -31.03 -7.08 -3.38
CA GLU A 22 -31.85 -7.80 -4.37
C GLU A 22 -32.08 -6.96 -5.64
N ALA A 23 -32.18 -5.63 -5.50
CA ALA A 23 -32.28 -4.74 -6.66
C ALA A 23 -30.98 -4.75 -7.47
N ALA A 24 -29.82 -4.71 -6.80
CA ALA A 24 -28.51 -4.78 -7.44
C ALA A 24 -28.27 -6.11 -8.16
N ARG A 25 -28.77 -7.25 -7.64
CA ARG A 25 -28.71 -8.55 -8.33
C ARG A 25 -29.49 -8.53 -9.64
N VAL A 26 -30.71 -7.98 -9.62
CA VAL A 26 -31.55 -7.89 -10.82
C VAL A 26 -30.94 -6.94 -11.84
N HIS A 27 -30.49 -5.76 -11.41
CA HIS A 27 -29.86 -4.76 -12.27
C HIS A 27 -28.60 -5.29 -12.94
N SER A 28 -27.63 -5.76 -12.15
CA SER A 28 -26.32 -6.18 -12.66
C SER A 28 -26.39 -7.36 -13.62
N LYS A 29 -27.32 -8.31 -13.39
CA LYS A 29 -27.60 -9.39 -14.35
C LYS A 29 -28.13 -8.85 -15.68
N ALA A 30 -29.11 -7.95 -15.64
CA ALA A 30 -29.66 -7.34 -16.85
C ALA A 30 -28.58 -6.56 -17.62
N TRP A 31 -27.74 -5.82 -16.90
CA TRP A 31 -26.60 -5.10 -17.47
C TRP A 31 -25.57 -6.06 -18.09
N ALA A 32 -25.25 -7.18 -17.45
CA ALA A 32 -24.34 -8.18 -17.99
C ALA A 32 -24.82 -8.77 -19.33
N TYR A 33 -26.12 -9.02 -19.48
CA TYR A 33 -26.71 -9.38 -20.77
C TYR A 33 -26.58 -8.26 -21.80
N GLN A 34 -26.88 -7.01 -21.42
CA GLN A 34 -26.81 -5.87 -22.32
C GLN A 34 -25.38 -5.65 -22.87
N MET A 35 -24.35 -5.87 -22.06
CA MET A 35 -22.96 -5.77 -22.48
C MET A 35 -22.48 -6.98 -23.29
N GLY A 36 -23.25 -8.09 -23.27
CA GLY A 36 -22.88 -9.36 -23.90
C GLY A 36 -21.87 -10.17 -23.09
N ILE A 37 -21.77 -9.93 -21.77
CA ILE A 37 -20.91 -10.70 -20.84
C ILE A 37 -21.43 -12.14 -20.71
N LEU A 38 -22.77 -12.30 -20.63
CA LEU A 38 -23.44 -13.61 -20.58
C LEU A 38 -23.82 -14.14 -21.98
N GLY A 39 -23.36 -13.46 -23.06
CA GLY A 39 -23.79 -13.70 -24.44
C GLY A 39 -25.27 -13.33 -24.70
N SER A 40 -25.75 -13.56 -25.92
CA SER A 40 -27.20 -13.65 -26.19
C SER A 40 -27.75 -15.02 -25.77
N GLN A 41 -29.06 -15.15 -25.54
CA GLN A 41 -29.67 -16.45 -25.21
C GLN A 41 -29.40 -17.54 -26.27
N GLU A 42 -29.11 -17.16 -27.53
CA GLU A 42 -28.78 -18.07 -28.63
C GLU A 42 -27.26 -18.37 -28.74
N GLU A 43 -26.37 -17.43 -28.40
CA GLU A 43 -24.90 -17.61 -28.41
C GLU A 43 -24.36 -18.40 -27.20
N ALA A 44 -25.20 -18.62 -26.18
CA ALA A 44 -24.87 -19.39 -24.98
C ALA A 44 -24.45 -20.86 -25.25
N GLN A 45 -24.49 -21.33 -26.50
CA GLN A 45 -24.17 -22.69 -26.92
C GLN A 45 -22.75 -22.88 -27.48
N SER A 46 -21.95 -21.82 -27.66
CA SER A 46 -20.56 -21.93 -28.10
C SER A 46 -19.61 -21.05 -27.28
N SER A 47 -19.10 -21.63 -26.19
CA SER A 47 -18.00 -21.14 -25.33
C SER A 47 -18.18 -19.74 -24.74
N VAL A 48 -19.14 -19.58 -23.83
CA VAL A 48 -19.21 -18.37 -22.99
C VAL A 48 -18.27 -18.52 -21.79
N ILE A 49 -17.50 -17.48 -21.49
CA ILE A 49 -16.64 -17.41 -20.29
C ILE A 49 -17.49 -17.63 -19.02
N TRP A 50 -18.69 -17.03 -18.97
CA TRP A 50 -19.68 -17.23 -17.91
C TRP A 50 -21.05 -17.59 -18.48
N ASP A 51 -21.75 -18.50 -17.82
CA ASP A 51 -23.21 -18.65 -17.97
C ASP A 51 -23.94 -17.94 -16.81
N GLU A 52 -25.27 -17.82 -16.92
CA GLU A 52 -26.09 -17.17 -15.88
C GLU A 52 -25.94 -17.85 -14.51
N ARG A 53 -25.82 -19.18 -14.50
CA ARG A 53 -25.64 -19.95 -13.26
C ARG A 53 -24.33 -19.60 -12.56
N THR A 54 -23.24 -19.47 -13.33
CA THR A 54 -21.92 -19.09 -12.84
C THR A 54 -21.94 -17.67 -12.30
N PHE A 55 -22.55 -16.74 -13.04
CA PHE A 55 -22.75 -15.36 -12.60
C PHE A 55 -23.52 -15.27 -11.28
N ASP A 56 -24.65 -15.98 -11.16
CA ASP A 56 -25.46 -16.02 -9.94
C ASP A 56 -24.71 -16.64 -8.76
N ALA A 57 -23.89 -17.66 -9.01
CA ALA A 57 -23.10 -18.32 -7.97
C ALA A 57 -21.94 -17.45 -7.47
N HIS A 58 -21.37 -16.60 -8.32
CA HIS A 58 -20.35 -15.63 -7.92
C HIS A 58 -20.92 -14.52 -7.02
N ASP A 59 -22.15 -14.08 -7.30
CA ASP A 59 -22.92 -13.10 -6.53
C ASP A 59 -22.16 -11.78 -6.26
N TYR A 60 -21.78 -11.08 -7.34
CA TYR A 60 -21.06 -9.81 -7.25
C TYR A 60 -21.88 -8.69 -6.61
N ALA A 61 -23.21 -8.74 -6.71
CA ALA A 61 -24.08 -7.82 -5.99
C ALA A 61 -23.98 -8.00 -4.47
N LEU A 62 -23.80 -9.23 -3.96
CA LEU A 62 -23.53 -9.48 -2.55
C LEU A 62 -22.18 -8.91 -2.12
N LEU A 63 -21.13 -9.06 -2.95
CA LEU A 63 -19.85 -8.40 -2.72
C LEU A 63 -20.03 -6.89 -2.55
N CYS A 64 -20.65 -6.23 -3.53
CA CYS A 64 -20.81 -4.78 -3.53
C CYS A 64 -21.72 -4.29 -2.40
N SER A 65 -22.76 -5.06 -2.05
CA SER A 65 -23.65 -4.72 -0.94
C SER A 65 -22.95 -4.80 0.41
N TYR A 66 -21.99 -5.72 0.57
CA TYR A 66 -21.18 -5.79 1.77
C TYR A 66 -20.08 -4.72 1.81
N THR A 67 -19.45 -4.41 0.68
CA THR A 67 -18.33 -3.46 0.62
C THR A 67 -18.76 -1.99 0.58
N HIS A 68 -19.99 -1.71 0.12
CA HIS A 68 -20.58 -0.37 0.02
C HIS A 68 -21.94 -0.30 0.74
N PRO A 69 -21.97 -0.54 2.07
CA PRO A 69 -23.22 -0.74 2.81
C PRO A 69 -24.12 0.51 2.88
N ASP A 70 -23.54 1.70 2.72
CA ASP A 70 -24.24 2.99 2.80
C ASP A 70 -24.53 3.59 1.41
N ALA A 71 -24.12 2.95 0.32
CA ALA A 71 -24.37 3.45 -1.03
C ALA A 71 -25.87 3.45 -1.37
N PRO A 72 -26.41 4.55 -1.95
CA PRO A 72 -27.76 4.55 -2.51
C PRO A 72 -27.94 3.48 -3.58
N GLY A 73 -29.17 3.02 -3.83
CA GLY A 73 -29.45 1.92 -4.77
C GLY A 73 -28.81 2.10 -6.15
N THR A 74 -28.99 3.26 -6.78
CA THR A 74 -28.42 3.54 -8.13
C THR A 74 -26.89 3.57 -8.14
N GLU A 75 -26.28 3.95 -7.01
CA GLU A 75 -24.83 3.98 -6.85
C GLU A 75 -24.31 2.55 -6.65
N LEU A 76 -25.01 1.75 -5.84
CA LEU A 76 -24.71 0.34 -5.64
C LEU A 76 -24.82 -0.44 -6.96
N ASP A 77 -25.83 -0.15 -7.78
CA ASP A 77 -26.01 -0.72 -9.12
C ASP A 77 -24.78 -0.44 -10.00
N LEU A 78 -24.35 0.82 -10.08
CA LEU A 78 -23.17 1.23 -10.85
C LEU A 78 -21.88 0.57 -10.35
N VAL A 79 -21.65 0.57 -9.04
CA VAL A 79 -20.47 -0.07 -8.45
C VAL A 79 -20.52 -1.59 -8.71
N THR A 80 -21.69 -2.22 -8.63
CA THR A 80 -21.85 -3.64 -8.93
C THR A 80 -21.49 -3.93 -10.39
N ASP A 81 -21.93 -3.10 -11.34
CA ASP A 81 -21.57 -3.24 -12.75
C ASP A 81 -20.04 -3.15 -12.95
N TRP A 82 -19.35 -2.24 -12.25
CA TRP A 82 -17.88 -2.16 -12.26
C TRP A 82 -17.20 -3.43 -11.77
N TYR A 83 -17.71 -4.04 -10.69
CA TYR A 83 -17.16 -5.30 -10.18
C TYR A 83 -17.48 -6.48 -11.11
N VAL A 84 -18.67 -6.53 -11.70
CA VAL A 84 -18.99 -7.52 -12.75
C VAL A 84 -17.99 -7.39 -13.90
N TRP A 85 -17.73 -6.17 -14.37
CA TRP A 85 -16.78 -5.92 -15.45
C TRP A 85 -15.36 -6.36 -15.11
N VAL A 86 -14.85 -6.02 -13.92
CA VAL A 86 -13.45 -6.31 -13.56
C VAL A 86 -13.21 -7.81 -13.39
N PHE A 87 -14.16 -8.54 -12.80
CA PHE A 87 -14.07 -9.98 -12.68
C PHE A 87 -14.25 -10.68 -14.04
N PHE A 88 -15.10 -10.13 -14.91
CA PHE A 88 -15.25 -10.68 -16.26
C PHE A 88 -13.99 -10.47 -17.08
N PHE A 89 -13.36 -9.30 -16.97
CA PHE A 89 -12.08 -9.01 -17.61
C PHE A 89 -11.01 -10.04 -17.20
N ASP A 90 -10.89 -10.33 -15.89
CA ASP A 90 -9.91 -11.28 -15.36
C ASP A 90 -10.14 -12.70 -15.91
N ASP A 91 -11.38 -13.23 -15.77
CA ASP A 91 -11.73 -14.57 -16.25
C ASP A 91 -11.64 -14.66 -17.80
N HIS A 92 -12.02 -13.61 -18.53
CA HIS A 92 -11.84 -13.53 -19.99
C HIS A 92 -10.34 -13.56 -20.37
N PHE A 93 -9.51 -12.79 -19.67
CA PHE A 93 -8.08 -12.74 -19.94
C PHE A 93 -7.41 -14.09 -19.64
N LEU A 94 -7.82 -14.76 -18.56
CA LEU A 94 -7.39 -16.11 -18.22
C LEU A 94 -7.66 -17.09 -19.36
N GLU A 95 -8.91 -17.20 -19.80
CA GLU A 95 -9.33 -18.18 -20.80
C GLU A 95 -8.76 -17.91 -22.19
N ILE A 96 -8.70 -16.64 -22.61
CA ILE A 96 -8.28 -16.29 -23.98
C ILE A 96 -6.76 -16.19 -24.11
N TYR A 97 -6.05 -15.67 -23.10
CA TYR A 97 -4.63 -15.34 -23.20
C TYR A 97 -3.73 -16.13 -22.25
N LYS A 98 -4.10 -16.34 -20.97
CA LYS A 98 -3.22 -17.09 -20.04
C LYS A 98 -3.18 -18.57 -20.37
N ARG A 99 -4.33 -19.22 -20.62
CA ARG A 99 -4.36 -20.65 -20.99
C ARG A 99 -3.66 -20.94 -22.32
N THR A 100 -3.74 -20.01 -23.28
CA THR A 100 -3.09 -20.13 -24.59
C THR A 100 -1.65 -19.62 -24.60
N GLN A 101 -1.24 -18.92 -23.54
CA GLN A 101 0.05 -18.24 -23.41
C GLN A 101 0.33 -17.19 -24.50
N ASP A 102 -0.72 -16.59 -25.08
CA ASP A 102 -0.61 -15.62 -26.17
C ASP A 102 -0.26 -14.21 -25.68
N MET A 103 1.04 -13.99 -25.48
CA MET A 103 1.59 -12.70 -25.08
C MET A 103 1.42 -11.61 -26.15
N ALA A 104 1.38 -11.96 -27.44
CA ALA A 104 1.25 -10.96 -28.51
C ALA A 104 -0.19 -10.44 -28.58
N GLY A 105 -1.16 -11.35 -28.62
CA GLY A 105 -2.59 -11.00 -28.60
C GLY A 105 -2.99 -10.25 -27.33
N ALA A 106 -2.45 -10.66 -26.17
CA ALA A 106 -2.68 -9.95 -24.91
C ALA A 106 -2.25 -8.47 -24.97
N LYS A 107 -1.07 -8.18 -25.54
CA LYS A 107 -0.58 -6.80 -25.68
C LYS A 107 -1.44 -5.96 -26.62
N GLU A 108 -1.85 -6.53 -27.76
CA GLU A 108 -2.73 -5.84 -28.71
C GLU A 108 -4.11 -5.54 -28.10
N TYR A 109 -4.66 -6.51 -27.37
CA TYR A 109 -5.92 -6.38 -26.66
C TYR A 109 -5.88 -5.27 -25.60
N LEU A 110 -4.90 -5.30 -24.70
CA LEU A 110 -4.78 -4.32 -23.61
C LEU A 110 -4.44 -2.92 -24.12
N ALA A 111 -3.68 -2.79 -25.22
CA ALA A 111 -3.34 -1.51 -25.81
C ALA A 111 -4.58 -0.72 -26.29
N ARG A 112 -5.71 -1.39 -26.55
CA ARG A 112 -6.96 -0.74 -26.97
C ARG A 112 -7.76 -0.15 -25.81
N LEU A 113 -7.71 -0.77 -24.63
CA LEU A 113 -8.57 -0.43 -23.49
C LEU A 113 -8.45 1.04 -23.01
N PRO A 114 -7.24 1.66 -22.97
CA PRO A 114 -7.12 3.08 -22.59
C PRO A 114 -7.94 4.05 -23.45
N ALA A 115 -8.22 3.71 -24.72
CA ALA A 115 -9.00 4.56 -25.61
C ALA A 115 -10.48 4.67 -25.20
N PHE A 116 -10.97 3.78 -24.33
CA PHE A 116 -12.34 3.80 -23.80
C PHE A 116 -12.45 4.55 -22.46
N MET A 117 -11.35 5.13 -21.98
CA MET A 117 -11.30 5.89 -20.73
C MET A 117 -10.87 7.35 -20.96
N PRO A 118 -11.57 8.13 -21.79
CA PRO A 118 -11.20 9.51 -22.07
C PRO A 118 -11.22 10.35 -20.79
N VAL A 119 -10.10 11.01 -20.49
CA VAL A 119 -10.02 11.92 -19.33
C VAL A 119 -10.77 13.22 -19.63
N TYR A 120 -10.78 13.68 -20.88
CA TYR A 120 -11.43 14.93 -21.28
C TYR A 120 -12.67 14.66 -22.16
N PRO A 121 -13.75 15.45 -22.04
CA PRO A 121 -15.01 15.19 -22.78
C PRO A 121 -14.92 15.32 -24.31
N ALA A 122 -13.86 15.93 -24.84
CA ALA A 122 -13.69 16.13 -26.27
C ALA A 122 -13.17 14.88 -27.01
N ASP A 123 -12.69 13.88 -26.26
CA ASP A 123 -12.14 12.66 -26.81
C ASP A 123 -13.27 11.64 -27.04
N THR A 124 -13.50 11.28 -28.30
CA THR A 124 -14.50 10.26 -28.65
C THR A 124 -13.85 8.88 -28.62
N PRO A 125 -14.34 7.94 -27.77
CA PRO A 125 -13.82 6.58 -27.75
C PRO A 125 -14.13 5.87 -29.09
N PRO A 126 -13.30 4.89 -29.51
CA PRO A 126 -13.58 4.10 -30.69
C PRO A 126 -14.84 3.23 -30.51
N VAL A 127 -15.33 2.61 -31.59
CA VAL A 127 -16.45 1.66 -31.50
C VAL A 127 -15.97 0.40 -30.78
N PRO A 128 -16.62 -0.01 -29.66
CA PRO A 128 -16.27 -1.24 -28.96
C PRO A 128 -16.48 -2.50 -29.83
N THR A 129 -15.53 -3.44 -29.78
CA THR A 129 -15.61 -4.68 -30.58
C THR A 129 -15.89 -5.93 -29.75
N ASN A 130 -15.78 -5.87 -28.42
CA ASN A 130 -15.98 -7.00 -27.52
C ASN A 130 -16.70 -6.57 -26.21
N PRO A 131 -17.19 -7.51 -25.37
CA PRO A 131 -17.92 -7.17 -24.16
C PRO A 131 -17.13 -6.34 -23.13
N VAL A 132 -15.80 -6.54 -23.02
CA VAL A 132 -14.95 -5.77 -22.10
C VAL A 132 -14.86 -4.31 -22.54
N GLU A 133 -14.61 -4.06 -23.82
CA GLU A 133 -14.61 -2.70 -24.38
C GLU A 133 -15.97 -2.01 -24.23
N ARG A 134 -17.08 -2.74 -24.46
CA ARG A 134 -18.44 -2.21 -24.30
C ARG A 134 -18.74 -1.82 -22.86
N GLY A 135 -18.46 -2.72 -21.93
CA GLY A 135 -18.66 -2.48 -20.50
C GLY A 135 -17.82 -1.30 -20.01
N LEU A 136 -16.54 -1.23 -20.40
CA LEU A 136 -15.65 -0.14 -20.00
C LEU A 136 -16.15 1.21 -20.53
N ALA A 137 -16.59 1.28 -21.79
CA ALA A 137 -17.13 2.51 -22.36
C ALA A 137 -18.39 2.99 -21.64
N ASP A 138 -19.33 2.08 -21.34
CA ASP A 138 -20.55 2.39 -20.58
C ASP A 138 -20.22 2.89 -19.17
N LEU A 139 -19.44 2.11 -18.43
CA LEU A 139 -19.07 2.39 -17.05
C LEU A 139 -18.28 3.68 -16.91
N TRP A 140 -17.31 3.92 -17.79
CA TRP A 140 -16.53 5.15 -17.78
C TRP A 140 -17.41 6.37 -18.01
N SER A 141 -18.35 6.31 -18.96
CA SER A 141 -19.25 7.41 -19.27
C SER A 141 -20.19 7.76 -18.10
N ARG A 142 -20.66 6.74 -17.36
CA ARG A 142 -21.54 6.88 -16.17
C ARG A 142 -20.79 7.38 -14.93
N THR A 143 -19.47 7.19 -14.89
CA THR A 143 -18.66 7.41 -13.68
C THR A 143 -17.77 8.65 -13.79
N ALA A 144 -16.87 8.68 -14.78
CA ALA A 144 -15.73 9.59 -14.83
C ALA A 144 -16.15 11.07 -14.88
N PHE A 145 -17.20 11.39 -15.64
CA PHE A 145 -17.63 12.78 -15.85
C PHE A 145 -18.47 13.36 -14.70
N THR A 146 -18.73 12.58 -13.65
CA THR A 146 -19.31 13.09 -12.39
C THR A 146 -18.23 13.61 -11.41
N LYS A 147 -16.95 13.43 -11.74
CA LYS A 147 -15.80 13.71 -10.87
C LYS A 147 -14.83 14.73 -11.47
N SER A 148 -13.98 15.28 -10.61
CA SER A 148 -12.92 16.20 -11.03
C SER A 148 -11.95 15.54 -12.03
N VAL A 149 -11.23 16.37 -12.80
CA VAL A 149 -10.16 15.89 -13.69
C VAL A 149 -9.05 15.21 -12.87
N ALA A 150 -8.77 15.70 -11.66
CA ALA A 150 -7.75 15.12 -10.78
C ALA A 150 -8.12 13.70 -10.33
N TRP A 151 -9.40 13.44 -10.01
CA TRP A 151 -9.86 12.09 -9.71
C TRP A 151 -9.85 11.20 -10.95
N ARG A 152 -10.32 11.69 -12.10
CA ARG A 152 -10.29 10.95 -13.38
C ARG A 152 -8.88 10.49 -13.76
N LEU A 153 -7.87 11.34 -13.58
CA LEU A 153 -6.48 10.97 -13.85
C LEU A 153 -5.99 9.84 -12.92
N ARG A 154 -6.36 9.87 -11.63
CA ARG A 154 -6.01 8.79 -10.70
C ARG A 154 -6.73 7.50 -11.07
N PHE A 155 -8.04 7.57 -11.32
CA PHE A 155 -8.83 6.39 -11.65
C PHE A 155 -8.43 5.78 -13.00
N PHE A 156 -8.08 6.61 -14.00
CA PHE A 156 -7.49 6.15 -15.25
C PHE A 156 -6.19 5.37 -15.00
N GLU A 157 -5.28 5.93 -14.20
CA GLU A 157 -4.01 5.30 -13.88
C GLU A 157 -4.20 3.99 -13.09
N SER A 158 -5.05 3.96 -12.06
CA SER A 158 -5.35 2.72 -11.34
C SER A 158 -6.00 1.66 -12.25
N THR A 159 -6.89 2.05 -13.15
CA THR A 159 -7.53 1.12 -14.09
C THR A 159 -6.52 0.59 -15.10
N LYS A 160 -5.67 1.46 -15.65
CA LYS A 160 -4.58 1.05 -16.55
C LYS A 160 -3.62 0.07 -15.87
N ASN A 161 -3.23 0.36 -14.62
CA ASN A 161 -2.36 -0.52 -13.85
C ASN A 161 -3.01 -1.88 -13.58
N LEU A 162 -4.31 -1.91 -13.24
CA LEU A 162 -5.10 -3.15 -13.12
C LEU A 162 -5.04 -3.99 -14.40
N LEU A 163 -5.24 -3.35 -15.54
CA LEU A 163 -5.21 -4.04 -16.84
C LEU A 163 -3.81 -4.56 -17.20
N GLU A 164 -2.76 -3.82 -16.84
CA GLU A 164 -1.36 -4.19 -17.10
C GLU A 164 -0.87 -5.33 -16.17
N GLU A 165 -1.52 -5.58 -15.03
CA GLU A 165 -1.24 -6.73 -14.14
C GLU A 165 -1.22 -8.05 -14.90
N SER A 166 -2.21 -8.24 -15.78
CA SER A 166 -2.39 -9.49 -16.51
C SER A 166 -1.21 -9.81 -17.43
N LEU A 167 -0.46 -8.80 -17.93
CA LEU A 167 0.77 -9.02 -18.70
C LEU A 167 1.92 -9.51 -17.83
N TRP A 168 2.03 -9.00 -16.61
CA TRP A 168 3.06 -9.44 -15.67
C TRP A 168 2.79 -10.88 -15.21
N GLU A 169 1.54 -11.21 -14.88
CA GLU A 169 1.11 -12.56 -14.53
C GLU A 169 1.37 -13.53 -15.70
N LEU A 170 0.97 -13.15 -16.92
CA LEU A 170 1.24 -13.95 -18.12
C LEU A 170 2.73 -14.18 -18.37
N ALA A 171 3.57 -13.17 -18.15
CA ALA A 171 5.02 -13.32 -18.29
C ALA A 171 5.59 -14.31 -17.26
N ASN A 172 5.07 -14.31 -16.04
CA ASN A 172 5.47 -15.25 -14.98
C ASN A 172 5.01 -16.68 -15.28
N ILE A 173 3.78 -16.85 -15.79
CA ILE A 173 3.25 -18.14 -16.24
C ILE A 173 4.14 -18.71 -17.36
N ASN A 174 4.46 -17.92 -18.39
CA ASN A 174 5.29 -18.33 -19.52
C ASN A 174 6.72 -18.73 -19.10
N GLN A 175 7.24 -18.15 -18.02
CA GLN A 175 8.58 -18.43 -17.51
C GLN A 175 8.58 -19.48 -16.38
N HIS A 176 7.41 -20.00 -15.98
CA HIS A 176 7.23 -20.84 -14.80
C HIS A 176 7.89 -20.25 -13.54
N ARG A 177 7.78 -18.93 -13.41
CA ARG A 177 8.48 -18.15 -12.39
C ARG A 177 7.50 -17.73 -11.30
N VAL A 178 7.84 -18.07 -10.06
CA VAL A 178 7.18 -17.55 -8.86
C VAL A 178 8.00 -16.36 -8.36
N ALA A 179 7.35 -15.22 -8.11
CA ALA A 179 8.01 -14.02 -7.57
C ALA A 179 8.52 -14.28 -6.15
N ASN A 180 9.55 -13.54 -5.72
CA ASN A 180 9.92 -13.52 -4.31
C ASN A 180 8.94 -12.65 -3.49
N PRO A 181 8.89 -12.74 -2.15
CA PRO A 181 7.91 -12.02 -1.34
C PRO A 181 7.90 -10.50 -1.49
N ILE A 182 9.07 -9.87 -1.71
CA ILE A 182 9.19 -8.41 -1.88
C ILE A 182 8.63 -8.01 -3.25
N GLU A 183 9.06 -8.70 -4.30
CA GLU A 183 8.56 -8.45 -5.66
C GLU A 183 7.04 -8.67 -5.73
N TYR A 184 6.54 -9.74 -5.11
CA TYR A 184 5.11 -10.05 -5.10
C TYR A 184 4.27 -8.91 -4.52
N ILE A 185 4.63 -8.41 -3.32
CA ILE A 185 3.85 -7.37 -2.66
C ILE A 185 3.95 -6.03 -3.40
N GLU A 186 5.13 -5.69 -3.92
CA GLU A 186 5.31 -4.46 -4.71
C GLU A 186 4.48 -4.49 -5.99
N MET A 187 4.44 -5.63 -6.68
CA MET A 187 3.64 -5.79 -7.88
C MET A 187 2.14 -5.73 -7.56
N ARG A 188 1.64 -6.48 -6.58
CA ARG A 188 0.21 -6.40 -6.19
C ARG A 188 -0.21 -4.99 -5.75
N ARG A 189 0.66 -4.21 -5.08
CA ARG A 189 0.35 -2.79 -4.77
C ARG A 189 0.28 -1.89 -5.99
N LYS A 190 1.15 -2.14 -6.98
CA LYS A 190 1.27 -1.28 -8.17
C LYS A 190 0.18 -1.59 -9.19
N VAL A 191 0.01 -2.87 -9.52
CA VAL A 191 -0.83 -3.33 -10.63
C VAL A 191 -2.08 -4.05 -10.17
N GLY A 192 -2.21 -4.43 -8.90
CA GLY A 192 -3.42 -5.09 -8.39
C GLY A 192 -4.70 -4.26 -8.49
N GLY A 193 -5.83 -4.95 -8.47
CA GLY A 193 -7.16 -4.32 -8.49
C GLY A 193 -7.59 -3.59 -7.20
N ALA A 194 -6.85 -3.69 -6.10
CA ALA A 194 -7.23 -3.02 -4.85
C ALA A 194 -7.05 -1.49 -4.88
N PRO A 195 -5.95 -0.92 -5.42
CA PRO A 195 -5.86 0.51 -5.72
C PRO A 195 -7.04 1.08 -6.53
N TRP A 196 -7.53 0.32 -7.51
CA TRP A 196 -8.72 0.66 -8.30
C TRP A 196 -10.00 0.62 -7.46
N SER A 197 -10.16 -0.40 -6.61
CA SER A 197 -11.29 -0.50 -5.67
C SER A 197 -11.31 0.67 -4.69
N ALA A 198 -10.15 1.10 -4.20
CA ALA A 198 -10.05 2.27 -3.32
C ALA A 198 -10.53 3.55 -4.02
N ASP A 199 -10.18 3.76 -5.28
CA ASP A 199 -10.66 4.93 -6.04
C ASP A 199 -12.19 4.88 -6.26
N LEU A 200 -12.77 3.70 -6.46
CA LEU A 200 -14.23 3.50 -6.50
C LEU A 200 -14.90 3.77 -5.14
N VAL A 201 -14.23 3.51 -4.01
CA VAL A 201 -14.74 3.90 -2.70
C VAL A 201 -14.89 5.41 -2.59
N GLU A 202 -13.97 6.23 -3.13
CA GLU A 202 -14.16 7.69 -3.22
C GLU A 202 -15.46 8.03 -3.99
N HIS A 203 -15.71 7.32 -5.09
CA HIS A 203 -16.90 7.49 -5.90
C HIS A 203 -18.18 7.18 -5.10
N ALA A 204 -18.26 5.97 -4.54
CA ALA A 204 -19.43 5.42 -3.85
C ALA A 204 -19.82 6.15 -2.57
N VAL A 205 -18.86 6.77 -1.87
CA VAL A 205 -19.13 7.60 -0.68
C VAL A 205 -19.27 9.09 -1.01
N PHE A 206 -19.28 9.45 -2.30
CA PHE A 206 -19.45 10.81 -2.82
C PHE A 206 -18.43 11.82 -2.32
N VAL A 207 -17.18 11.38 -2.10
CA VAL A 207 -16.08 12.27 -1.71
C VAL A 207 -14.96 12.23 -2.75
N GLU A 208 -14.07 13.23 -2.68
CA GLU A 208 -12.78 13.19 -3.37
C GLU A 208 -11.70 13.57 -2.36
N ILE A 209 -10.63 12.78 -2.31
CA ILE A 209 -9.46 13.10 -1.48
C ILE A 209 -8.80 14.38 -2.03
N PRO A 210 -8.54 15.38 -1.17
CA PRO A 210 -7.92 16.62 -1.61
C PRO A 210 -6.59 16.38 -2.33
N PRO A 211 -6.37 16.94 -3.53
CA PRO A 211 -5.15 16.69 -4.31
C PRO A 211 -3.86 17.00 -3.57
N GLN A 212 -3.88 18.01 -2.69
CA GLN A 212 -2.73 18.43 -1.88
C GLN A 212 -2.25 17.37 -0.87
N ILE A 213 -3.10 16.40 -0.49
CA ILE A 213 -2.71 15.30 0.40
C ILE A 213 -2.71 13.93 -0.27
N ALA A 214 -3.38 13.77 -1.42
CA ALA A 214 -3.58 12.47 -2.08
C ALA A 214 -2.27 11.71 -2.35
N ALA A 215 -1.18 12.41 -2.69
CA ALA A 215 0.13 11.81 -2.97
C ALA A 215 1.06 11.72 -1.76
N THR A 216 0.64 12.20 -0.59
CA THR A 216 1.47 12.23 0.62
C THR A 216 1.70 10.82 1.17
N ARG A 217 2.80 10.63 1.91
CA ARG A 217 3.17 9.32 2.45
C ARG A 217 2.05 8.67 3.27
N PRO A 218 1.37 9.34 4.23
CA PRO A 218 0.33 8.69 5.01
C PRO A 218 -0.85 8.19 4.16
N MET A 219 -1.25 8.96 3.14
CA MET A 219 -2.31 8.54 2.22
C MET A 219 -1.89 7.35 1.35
N ARG A 220 -0.64 7.30 0.89
CA ARG A 220 -0.09 6.13 0.19
C ARG A 220 -0.02 4.92 1.11
N VAL A 221 0.46 5.05 2.34
CA VAL A 221 0.51 3.94 3.32
C VAL A 221 -0.90 3.40 3.60
N LEU A 222 -1.89 4.28 3.74
CA LEU A 222 -3.29 3.87 3.92
C LEU A 222 -3.80 3.06 2.72
N LYS A 223 -3.53 3.52 1.49
CA LYS A 223 -3.93 2.82 0.26
C LYS A 223 -3.18 1.50 0.08
N ASP A 224 -1.88 1.46 0.38
CA ASP A 224 -1.03 0.27 0.30
C ASP A 224 -1.44 -0.79 1.34
N THR A 225 -1.69 -0.39 2.59
CA THR A 225 -2.11 -1.32 3.65
C THR A 225 -3.52 -1.87 3.40
N PHE A 226 -4.42 -1.05 2.84
CA PHE A 226 -5.70 -1.52 2.32
C PHE A 226 -5.48 -2.56 1.21
N ALA A 227 -4.69 -2.22 0.18
CA ALA A 227 -4.42 -3.10 -0.95
C ALA A 227 -3.82 -4.44 -0.54
N ASP A 228 -2.80 -4.43 0.31
CA ASP A 228 -2.22 -5.66 0.84
C ASP A 228 -3.26 -6.48 1.61
N GLY A 229 -4.11 -5.81 2.40
CA GLY A 229 -5.18 -6.47 3.14
C GLY A 229 -6.21 -7.15 2.23
N VAL A 230 -6.52 -6.54 1.09
CA VAL A 230 -7.41 -7.11 0.08
C VAL A 230 -6.77 -8.33 -0.58
N HIS A 231 -5.57 -8.16 -1.14
CA HIS A 231 -4.88 -9.18 -1.92
C HIS A 231 -4.51 -10.41 -1.08
N LEU A 232 -3.88 -10.22 0.09
CA LEU A 232 -3.49 -11.33 0.96
C LEU A 232 -4.69 -12.14 1.47
N ARG A 233 -5.84 -11.48 1.66
CA ARG A 233 -7.07 -12.19 2.01
C ARG A 233 -7.58 -12.99 0.81
N ASN A 234 -7.64 -12.38 -0.36
CA ASN A 234 -8.05 -13.07 -1.58
C ASN A 234 -7.18 -14.33 -1.81
N ASP A 235 -5.86 -14.18 -1.76
CA ASP A 235 -4.90 -15.29 -1.92
C ASP A 235 -5.22 -16.50 -1.03
N LEU A 236 -5.57 -16.26 0.24
CA LEU A 236 -5.92 -17.33 1.19
C LEU A 236 -7.19 -18.08 0.80
N PHE A 237 -8.16 -17.39 0.20
CA PHE A 237 -9.44 -17.97 -0.20
C PHE A 237 -9.40 -18.56 -1.61
N SER A 238 -8.57 -18.00 -2.50
CA SER A 238 -8.49 -18.37 -3.91
C SER A 238 -7.39 -19.38 -4.23
N TYR A 239 -6.43 -19.61 -3.31
CA TYR A 239 -5.27 -20.49 -3.51
C TYR A 239 -5.59 -21.80 -4.23
N GLN A 240 -6.61 -22.51 -3.77
CA GLN A 240 -6.94 -23.81 -4.35
C GLN A 240 -7.29 -23.69 -5.84
N ARG A 241 -8.18 -22.76 -6.19
CA ARG A 241 -8.59 -22.51 -7.57
C ARG A 241 -7.40 -22.03 -8.40
N GLU A 242 -6.68 -21.02 -7.92
CA GLU A 242 -5.58 -20.39 -8.63
C GLU A 242 -4.43 -21.36 -8.90
N VAL A 243 -3.98 -22.11 -7.89
CA VAL A 243 -2.80 -22.97 -7.98
C VAL A 243 -3.12 -24.35 -8.57
N GLU A 244 -4.27 -24.95 -8.23
CA GLU A 244 -4.62 -26.29 -8.72
C GLU A 244 -5.28 -26.28 -10.11
N ASP A 245 -6.14 -25.29 -10.41
CA ASP A 245 -6.96 -25.28 -11.64
C ASP A 245 -6.45 -24.28 -12.70
N GLU A 246 -6.00 -23.10 -12.27
CA GLU A 246 -5.64 -22.00 -13.18
C GLU A 246 -4.14 -21.96 -13.50
N SER A 247 -3.32 -22.68 -12.72
CA SER A 247 -1.84 -22.59 -12.78
C SER A 247 -1.33 -21.15 -12.62
N GLU A 248 -2.04 -20.35 -11.84
CA GLU A 248 -1.65 -18.99 -11.49
C GLU A 248 -0.51 -19.02 -10.46
N ASN A 249 0.49 -18.17 -10.69
CA ASN A 249 1.70 -18.08 -9.87
C ASN A 249 1.69 -16.84 -8.95
N ALA A 250 0.71 -15.94 -9.10
CA ALA A 250 0.57 -14.70 -8.34
C ALA A 250 -0.25 -14.87 -7.04
N ASN A 251 0.14 -15.82 -6.17
CA ASN A 251 -0.51 -16.02 -4.86
C ASN A 251 0.51 -16.01 -3.72
N CYS A 252 0.29 -15.20 -2.67
CA CYS A 252 1.27 -15.05 -1.57
C CYS A 252 1.55 -16.37 -0.83
N VAL A 253 0.55 -17.24 -0.69
CA VAL A 253 0.73 -18.56 -0.05
C VAL A 253 1.75 -19.38 -0.85
N LEU A 254 1.61 -19.42 -2.18
CA LEU A 254 2.56 -20.11 -3.06
C LEU A 254 3.95 -19.46 -3.01
N VAL A 255 4.01 -18.12 -3.01
CA VAL A 255 5.26 -17.36 -2.92
C VAL A 255 6.03 -17.70 -1.64
N LEU A 256 5.37 -17.67 -0.48
CA LEU A 256 5.99 -17.99 0.82
C LEU A 256 6.36 -19.47 0.92
N GLU A 257 5.50 -20.37 0.44
CA GLU A 257 5.77 -21.81 0.40
C GLU A 257 7.08 -22.09 -0.35
N ARG A 258 7.23 -21.52 -1.55
CA ARG A 258 8.42 -21.74 -2.40
C ARG A 258 9.66 -21.03 -1.87
N PHE A 259 9.53 -19.78 -1.42
CA PHE A 259 10.68 -18.98 -1.03
C PHE A 259 11.28 -19.44 0.31
N LEU A 260 10.44 -19.78 1.28
CA LEU A 260 10.88 -20.23 2.60
C LEU A 260 11.03 -21.76 2.69
N ASN A 261 10.55 -22.50 1.68
CA ASN A 261 10.54 -23.96 1.65
C ASN A 261 9.83 -24.56 2.87
N VAL A 262 8.62 -24.07 3.13
CA VAL A 262 7.74 -24.49 4.24
C VAL A 262 6.51 -25.22 3.71
N SER A 263 5.69 -25.79 4.59
CA SER A 263 4.43 -26.42 4.17
C SER A 263 3.38 -25.39 3.72
N THR A 264 2.43 -25.80 2.87
CA THR A 264 1.31 -24.93 2.42
C THR A 264 0.52 -24.35 3.60
N GLN A 265 0.28 -25.14 4.65
CA GLN A 265 -0.42 -24.68 5.86
C GLN A 265 0.38 -23.61 6.63
N GLU A 266 1.70 -23.76 6.71
CA GLU A 266 2.58 -22.78 7.35
C GLU A 266 2.65 -21.49 6.53
N ALA A 267 2.76 -21.59 5.20
CA ALA A 267 2.71 -20.44 4.30
C ALA A 267 1.37 -19.69 4.40
N ALA A 268 0.24 -20.40 4.51
CA ALA A 268 -1.07 -19.80 4.73
C ALA A 268 -1.16 -19.07 6.08
N ASN A 269 -0.60 -19.64 7.15
CA ASN A 269 -0.55 -18.99 8.45
C ASN A 269 0.30 -17.70 8.40
N LEU A 270 1.49 -17.74 7.79
CA LEU A 270 2.35 -16.58 7.61
C LEU A 270 1.67 -15.49 6.76
N THR A 271 0.97 -15.88 5.69
CA THR A 271 0.18 -14.95 4.87
C THR A 271 -0.90 -14.24 5.71
N ASN A 272 -1.58 -14.96 6.62
CA ASN A 272 -2.56 -14.37 7.52
C ASN A 272 -1.94 -13.49 8.63
N GLU A 273 -0.74 -13.82 9.11
CA GLU A 273 0.02 -12.95 10.02
C GLU A 273 0.41 -11.64 9.34
N LEU A 274 0.88 -11.70 8.08
CA LEU A 274 1.13 -10.53 7.25
C LEU A 274 -0.14 -9.71 7.06
N LEU A 275 -1.23 -10.32 6.59
CA LEU A 275 -2.55 -9.68 6.47
C LEU A 275 -2.94 -8.94 7.76
N THR A 276 -2.87 -9.63 8.90
CA THR A 276 -3.17 -9.05 10.21
C THR A 276 -2.30 -7.84 10.51
N SER A 277 -0.98 -7.92 10.25
CA SER A 277 -0.05 -6.81 10.42
C SER A 277 -0.39 -5.61 9.53
N ARG A 278 -0.82 -5.84 8.28
CA ARG A 278 -1.23 -4.76 7.37
C ARG A 278 -2.48 -4.03 7.87
N LEU A 279 -3.47 -4.76 8.40
CA LEU A 279 -4.67 -4.15 8.99
C LEU A 279 -4.36 -3.30 10.23
N TYR A 280 -3.42 -3.74 11.08
CA TYR A 280 -2.95 -2.91 12.18
C TYR A 280 -2.27 -1.64 11.70
N GLN A 281 -1.43 -1.72 10.66
CA GLN A 281 -0.79 -0.53 10.12
C GLN A 281 -1.83 0.43 9.52
N PHE A 282 -2.85 -0.08 8.83
CA PHE A 282 -3.95 0.74 8.30
C PHE A 282 -4.59 1.60 9.40
N ASP A 283 -5.02 0.97 10.50
CA ASP A 283 -5.62 1.69 11.64
C ASP A 283 -4.60 2.64 12.29
N ASN A 284 -3.37 2.19 12.49
CA ASN A 284 -2.34 3.04 13.10
C ASN A 284 -2.06 4.29 12.26
N THR A 285 -1.95 4.17 10.94
CA THR A 285 -1.75 5.32 10.04
C THR A 285 -2.94 6.26 10.09
N ALA A 286 -4.17 5.74 10.10
CA ALA A 286 -5.38 6.56 10.21
C ALA A 286 -5.40 7.40 11.51
N VAL A 287 -4.94 6.85 12.63
CA VAL A 287 -4.97 7.54 13.94
C VAL A 287 -3.75 8.41 14.20
N THR A 288 -2.57 7.96 13.80
CA THR A 288 -1.30 8.56 14.24
C THR A 288 -0.65 9.46 13.19
N GLU A 289 -0.91 9.20 11.90
CA GLU A 289 -0.25 9.92 10.81
C GLU A 289 -1.15 10.94 10.13
N LEU A 290 -2.48 10.70 10.07
CA LEU A 290 -3.39 11.63 9.39
C LEU A 290 -3.67 12.93 10.17
N PRO A 291 -3.88 12.93 11.51
CA PRO A 291 -4.09 14.20 12.21
C PRO A 291 -2.98 15.23 12.03
N PRO A 292 -1.67 14.90 12.20
CA PRO A 292 -0.62 15.89 11.94
C PRO A 292 -0.53 16.28 10.46
N LEU A 293 -0.83 15.36 9.52
CA LEU A 293 -0.92 15.70 8.09
C LEU A 293 -2.01 16.75 7.81
N PHE A 294 -3.17 16.63 8.47
CA PHE A 294 -4.26 17.61 8.31
C PHE A 294 -3.86 18.99 8.80
N GLU A 295 -3.11 19.09 9.89
CA GLU A 295 -2.59 20.36 10.38
C GLU A 295 -1.50 20.93 9.47
N GLU A 296 -0.56 20.10 9.01
CA GLU A 296 0.53 20.50 8.10
C GLU A 296 0.01 21.11 6.79
N HIS A 297 -1.08 20.55 6.26
CA HIS A 297 -1.70 21.03 5.01
C HIS A 297 -2.89 21.98 5.25
N GLY A 298 -3.18 22.36 6.50
CA GLY A 298 -4.24 23.29 6.84
C GLY A 298 -5.63 22.88 6.35
N LEU A 299 -5.95 21.58 6.40
CA LEU A 299 -7.23 21.08 5.89
C LEU A 299 -8.40 21.64 6.73
N ASP A 300 -9.41 22.17 6.04
CA ASP A 300 -10.65 22.61 6.67
C ASP A 300 -11.47 21.42 7.22
N PRO A 301 -12.45 21.65 8.12
CA PRO A 301 -13.23 20.57 8.71
C PRO A 301 -13.99 19.69 7.69
N ILE A 302 -14.43 20.22 6.55
CA ILE A 302 -15.15 19.47 5.52
C ILE A 302 -14.17 18.52 4.82
N ALA A 303 -13.00 19.01 4.43
CA ALA A 303 -11.95 18.20 3.84
C ALA A 303 -11.52 17.05 4.78
N ARG A 304 -11.40 17.32 6.08
CA ARG A 304 -11.10 16.28 7.09
C ARG A 304 -12.21 15.22 7.15
N VAL A 305 -13.48 15.62 7.18
CA VAL A 305 -14.62 14.68 7.17
C VAL A 305 -14.63 13.82 5.90
N ASN A 306 -14.35 14.41 4.73
CA ASN A 306 -14.29 13.66 3.48
C ASN A 306 -13.22 12.56 3.51
N VAL A 307 -12.05 12.84 4.07
CA VAL A 307 -10.99 11.83 4.25
C VAL A 307 -11.42 10.73 5.21
N LEU A 308 -12.10 11.07 6.32
CA LEU A 308 -12.60 10.09 7.28
C LEU A 308 -13.72 9.20 6.71
N LEU A 309 -14.61 9.75 5.87
CA LEU A 309 -15.64 8.98 5.16
C LEU A 309 -15.01 7.98 4.17
N TYR A 310 -13.98 8.41 3.45
CA TYR A 310 -13.20 7.52 2.59
C TYR A 310 -12.57 6.37 3.39
N ILE A 311 -11.91 6.67 4.53
CA ILE A 311 -11.32 5.64 5.40
C ILE A 311 -12.39 4.67 5.90
N LYS A 312 -13.56 5.17 6.33
CA LYS A 312 -14.68 4.33 6.75
C LYS A 312 -15.12 3.40 5.62
N GLY A 313 -15.19 3.91 4.39
CA GLY A 313 -15.49 3.12 3.20
C GLY A 313 -14.48 2.02 2.95
N LEU A 314 -13.17 2.30 3.08
CA LEU A 314 -12.13 1.25 2.98
C LEU A 314 -12.26 0.18 4.08
N GLN A 315 -12.64 0.56 5.31
CA GLN A 315 -12.90 -0.41 6.39
C GLN A 315 -14.15 -1.27 6.11
N ASP A 316 -15.23 -0.68 5.59
CA ASP A 316 -16.41 -1.44 5.15
C ASP A 316 -16.05 -2.38 4.01
N TRP A 317 -15.25 -1.93 3.05
CA TRP A 317 -14.76 -2.76 1.96
C TRP A 317 -13.98 -3.97 2.49
N GLN A 318 -13.05 -3.76 3.44
CA GLN A 318 -12.22 -4.84 3.94
C GLN A 318 -12.97 -5.88 4.78
N SER A 319 -13.97 -5.44 5.55
CA SER A 319 -14.85 -6.35 6.30
C SER A 319 -15.87 -7.03 5.41
N GLY A 320 -16.47 -6.30 4.48
CA GLY A 320 -17.45 -6.81 3.53
C GLY A 320 -16.85 -7.79 2.52
N GLY A 321 -15.66 -7.52 2.01
CA GLY A 321 -14.91 -8.42 1.15
C GLY A 321 -14.69 -9.77 1.81
N HIS A 322 -14.37 -9.80 3.11
CA HIS A 322 -14.25 -11.07 3.85
C HIS A 322 -15.56 -11.86 3.89
N GLU A 323 -16.68 -11.21 4.21
CA GLU A 323 -17.98 -11.88 4.24
C GLU A 323 -18.37 -12.48 2.88
N TRP A 324 -18.04 -11.81 1.79
CA TRP A 324 -18.27 -12.34 0.45
C TRP A 324 -17.35 -13.54 0.13
N HIS A 325 -16.06 -13.48 0.48
CA HIS A 325 -15.15 -14.63 0.28
C HIS A 325 -15.63 -15.89 1.04
N MET A 326 -16.27 -15.71 2.20
CA MET A 326 -16.85 -16.78 3.00
C MET A 326 -18.10 -17.43 2.37
N ARG A 327 -18.72 -16.80 1.37
CA ARG A 327 -20.01 -17.24 0.78
C ARG A 327 -19.96 -17.54 -0.71
N SER A 328 -19.17 -16.79 -1.48
CA SER A 328 -19.10 -16.94 -2.93
C SER A 328 -18.58 -18.33 -3.33
N SER A 329 -19.10 -18.87 -4.43
CA SER A 329 -18.69 -20.19 -4.94
C SER A 329 -17.26 -20.20 -5.51
N ARG A 330 -16.65 -19.03 -5.72
CA ARG A 330 -15.28 -18.89 -6.28
C ARG A 330 -14.18 -19.40 -5.35
N TYR A 331 -14.47 -19.61 -4.06
CA TYR A 331 -13.44 -19.74 -3.04
C TYR A 331 -13.50 -21.02 -2.21
N MET A 332 -12.36 -21.34 -1.61
CA MET A 332 -12.18 -22.45 -0.69
C MET A 332 -12.72 -22.12 0.71
N ASN A 333 -14.04 -22.03 0.86
CA ASN A 333 -14.70 -21.66 2.13
C ASN A 333 -15.42 -22.82 2.84
N LYS A 334 -15.31 -24.06 2.34
CA LYS A 334 -15.93 -25.23 3.01
C LYS A 334 -15.33 -25.42 4.40
N GLY A 335 -16.19 -25.45 5.43
CA GLY A 335 -15.79 -25.68 6.83
C GLY A 335 -15.47 -24.41 7.64
N ALA A 336 -15.66 -23.22 7.07
CA ALA A 336 -15.39 -21.94 7.74
C ALA A 336 -16.57 -21.44 8.62
N ASP A 337 -17.68 -22.19 8.66
CA ASP A 337 -19.02 -21.74 9.06
C ASP A 337 -19.33 -21.72 10.58
N ASN A 338 -18.36 -21.45 11.47
CA ASN A 338 -18.58 -21.60 12.93
C ASN A 338 -17.96 -20.51 13.82
N SER A 339 -18.22 -19.22 13.56
CA SER A 339 -17.93 -18.18 14.56
C SER A 339 -19.06 -17.13 14.63
N PRO A 340 -19.74 -16.96 15.77
CA PRO A 340 -20.79 -15.97 15.90
C PRO A 340 -20.20 -14.56 15.93
N THR A 341 -20.66 -13.71 15.02
CA THR A 341 -20.41 -12.26 15.05
C THR A 341 -21.14 -11.64 16.27
N PRO A 342 -20.48 -10.90 17.17
CA PRO A 342 -21.17 -10.20 18.25
C PRO A 342 -21.94 -9.01 17.66
N THR A 343 -23.26 -9.08 17.64
CA THR A 343 -24.14 -7.97 17.31
C THR A 343 -24.26 -7.02 18.50
N LEU A 344 -23.63 -5.85 18.41
CA LEU A 344 -23.87 -4.72 19.31
C LEU A 344 -24.11 -3.46 18.45
N PHE A 345 -25.38 -3.18 18.14
CA PHE A 345 -25.81 -1.87 17.65
C PHE A 345 -26.92 -1.33 18.55
N LEU A 346 -26.64 -0.24 19.26
CA LEU A 346 -27.64 0.68 19.81
C LEU A 346 -27.47 1.99 19.03
N GLY A 347 -28.48 2.34 18.23
CA GLY A 347 -28.48 3.53 17.37
C GLY A 347 -28.44 4.84 18.17
N GLY A 348 -27.58 5.76 17.73
CA GLY A 348 -27.46 7.12 18.30
C GLY A 348 -28.49 8.13 17.74
N PRO A 349 -28.69 9.27 18.42
CA PRO A 349 -29.77 10.22 18.11
C PRO A 349 -29.53 11.05 16.83
N THR A 350 -30.60 11.29 16.06
CA THR A 350 -30.59 11.89 14.70
C THR A 350 -31.06 13.36 14.63
N GLY A 351 -30.98 14.13 15.72
CA GLY A 351 -31.50 15.52 15.78
C GLY A 351 -30.59 16.61 15.16
N LEU A 352 -31.20 17.77 14.83
CA LEU A 352 -30.51 19.00 14.41
C LEU A 352 -29.71 19.58 15.60
N GLY A 353 -28.40 19.80 15.39
CA GLY A 353 -27.45 20.21 16.44
C GLY A 353 -26.36 19.17 16.79
N THR A 354 -26.31 18.03 16.08
CA THR A 354 -25.41 16.89 16.38
C THR A 354 -24.05 16.93 15.67
N SER A 355 -23.65 18.02 15.03
CA SER A 355 -22.43 18.07 14.21
C SER A 355 -21.15 17.73 15.00
N ALA A 356 -21.04 18.18 16.25
CA ALA A 356 -19.93 17.82 17.13
C ALA A 356 -20.00 16.36 17.62
N ALA A 357 -21.22 15.86 17.88
CA ALA A 357 -21.44 14.46 18.28
C ALA A 357 -21.14 13.47 17.15
N ARG A 358 -21.25 13.88 15.87
CA ARG A 358 -20.88 13.05 14.71
C ARG A 358 -19.38 12.89 14.53
N ILE A 359 -18.57 13.89 14.87
CA ILE A 359 -17.10 13.79 14.78
C ILE A 359 -16.59 12.81 15.84
N GLU A 360 -17.07 12.94 17.08
CA GLU A 360 -16.72 12.04 18.17
C GLU A 360 -17.27 10.61 17.96
N SER A 361 -18.49 10.49 17.39
CA SER A 361 -19.03 9.18 17.00
C SER A 361 -18.25 8.55 15.85
N LEU A 362 -17.79 9.32 14.85
CA LEU A 362 -16.98 8.79 13.75
C LEU A 362 -15.65 8.23 14.27
N TYR A 363 -14.94 8.93 15.16
CA TYR A 363 -13.72 8.41 15.79
C TYR A 363 -13.95 7.07 16.51
N THR A 364 -15.09 6.94 17.20
CA THR A 364 -15.47 5.73 17.93
C THR A 364 -15.93 4.60 16.98
N THR A 365 -16.71 4.92 15.96
CA THR A 365 -17.21 4.00 14.92
C THR A 365 -16.09 3.46 14.04
N LEU A 366 -15.06 4.25 13.79
CA LEU A 366 -13.85 3.86 13.04
C LEU A 366 -12.96 2.88 13.83
N GLY A 367 -13.27 2.58 15.10
CA GLY A 367 -12.51 1.62 15.92
C GLY A 367 -11.12 2.11 16.37
N LEU A 368 -10.84 3.41 16.20
CA LEU A 368 -9.54 4.06 16.38
C LEU A 368 -8.97 4.05 17.81
N GLY A 369 -9.68 3.44 18.77
CA GLY A 369 -9.20 3.20 20.14
C GLY A 369 -8.66 1.79 20.40
N ARG A 370 -8.74 0.86 19.43
CA ARG A 370 -8.33 -0.54 19.58
C ARG A 370 -6.86 -0.76 19.22
N PHE A 371 -5.95 -0.20 20.01
CA PHE A 371 -4.53 -0.44 19.83
C PHE A 371 -4.11 -1.77 20.48
N LYS A 372 -3.86 -2.79 19.67
CA LYS A 372 -2.89 -3.82 20.05
C LYS A 372 -1.52 -3.25 19.70
N SER A 373 -0.72 -2.95 20.72
CA SER A 373 0.70 -2.66 20.50
C SER A 373 1.33 -3.88 19.85
N PHE A 374 2.12 -3.69 18.80
CA PHE A 374 3.09 -4.71 18.38
C PHE A 374 3.82 -5.17 19.65
N THR A 375 3.86 -6.48 19.88
CA THR A 375 4.55 -7.08 21.05
C THR A 375 6.06 -6.95 20.97
N HIS A 376 6.58 -6.32 19.92
CA HIS A 376 7.99 -6.01 19.80
C HIS A 376 8.37 -4.99 20.86
N VAL A 377 9.21 -5.42 21.79
CA VAL A 377 9.90 -4.55 22.74
C VAL A 377 11.17 -4.08 22.04
N PRO A 378 11.26 -2.80 21.61
CA PRO A 378 12.49 -2.27 21.05
C PRO A 378 13.63 -2.43 22.05
N TYR A 379 14.85 -2.68 21.57
CA TYR A 379 16.05 -2.84 22.40
C TYR A 379 16.01 -4.05 23.35
N GLN A 380 15.26 -5.10 23.02
CA GLN A 380 15.36 -6.35 23.76
C GLN A 380 16.80 -6.89 23.68
N ALA A 381 17.43 -7.07 24.85
CA ALA A 381 18.75 -7.67 24.92
C ALA A 381 18.68 -9.15 24.49
N VAL A 382 19.19 -9.45 23.30
CA VAL A 382 19.18 -10.81 22.71
C VAL A 382 20.40 -11.66 23.08
N GLY A 383 21.25 -11.18 23.99
CA GLY A 383 22.51 -11.82 24.35
C GLY A 383 23.56 -11.72 23.24
N PRO A 384 24.77 -12.29 23.46
CA PRO A 384 25.82 -12.30 22.44
C PRO A 384 25.42 -13.19 21.27
N VAL A 385 25.52 -12.66 20.05
CA VAL A 385 25.29 -13.40 18.80
C VAL A 385 26.62 -13.81 18.21
N THR A 386 26.80 -15.10 17.93
CA THR A 386 27.97 -15.58 17.18
C THR A 386 27.85 -15.11 15.74
N LEU A 387 28.72 -14.18 15.33
CA LEU A 387 28.76 -13.71 13.95
C LEU A 387 29.15 -14.86 13.00
N PRO A 388 28.47 -15.05 11.86
CA PRO A 388 28.88 -16.03 10.88
C PRO A 388 30.22 -15.61 10.26
N LYS A 389 30.93 -16.57 9.66
CA LYS A 389 32.10 -16.24 8.85
C LYS A 389 31.64 -15.46 7.62
N PHE A 390 31.95 -14.16 7.57
CA PHE A 390 31.69 -13.35 6.40
C PHE A 390 32.64 -13.75 5.26
N TYR A 391 32.08 -14.08 4.10
CA TYR A 391 32.87 -14.21 2.88
C TYR A 391 33.03 -12.82 2.26
N MET A 392 34.28 -12.33 2.17
CA MET A 392 34.62 -11.08 1.51
C MET A 392 35.62 -11.38 0.39
N PRO A 393 35.20 -11.36 -0.90
CA PRO A 393 36.06 -11.75 -2.01
C PRO A 393 37.15 -10.72 -2.33
N PHE A 394 37.08 -9.53 -1.74
CA PHE A 394 38.00 -8.42 -1.97
C PHE A 394 39.02 -8.30 -0.82
N SER A 395 40.26 -7.94 -1.16
CA SER A 395 41.30 -7.60 -0.19
C SER A 395 41.28 -6.10 0.13
N THR A 396 41.67 -5.76 1.35
CA THR A 396 41.79 -4.38 1.81
C THR A 396 43.25 -3.93 1.82
N SER A 397 43.47 -2.63 1.69
CA SER A 397 44.75 -1.97 1.96
C SER A 397 44.47 -0.71 2.75
N LEU A 398 45.44 -0.23 3.52
CA LEU A 398 45.26 0.94 4.37
C LEU A 398 45.98 2.14 3.77
N ASN A 399 45.31 3.29 3.72
CA ASN A 399 45.96 4.54 3.34
C ASN A 399 47.07 4.88 4.36
N PRO A 400 48.31 5.22 3.92
CA PRO A 400 49.41 5.54 4.82
C PRO A 400 49.19 6.83 5.64
N ASN A 401 48.23 7.69 5.26
CA ASN A 401 47.95 8.96 5.92
C ASN A 401 46.87 8.87 7.03
N LEU A 402 46.51 7.66 7.48
CA LEU A 402 45.43 7.46 8.45
C LEU A 402 45.61 8.26 9.76
N ASP A 403 46.81 8.25 10.34
CA ASP A 403 47.02 8.92 11.62
C ASP A 403 46.89 10.44 11.53
N GLU A 404 47.30 11.03 10.39
CA GLU A 404 47.06 12.44 10.09
C GLU A 404 45.56 12.72 9.94
N ALA A 405 44.84 11.85 9.23
CA ALA A 405 43.39 12.00 9.04
C ALA A 405 42.58 11.89 10.33
N ARG A 406 43.00 11.04 11.28
CA ARG A 406 42.41 10.97 12.62
C ARG A 406 42.52 12.30 13.35
N GLN A 407 43.72 12.91 13.36
CA GLN A 407 43.91 14.22 14.00
C GLN A 407 43.13 15.33 13.28
N HIS A 408 43.24 15.38 11.95
CA HIS A 408 42.58 16.40 11.13
C HIS A 408 41.06 16.40 11.32
N SER A 409 40.43 15.21 11.19
CA SER A 409 38.99 15.08 11.32
C SER A 409 38.49 15.39 12.73
N LYS A 410 39.26 15.06 13.77
CA LYS A 410 38.94 15.40 15.17
C LYS A 410 39.00 16.90 15.43
N GLU A 411 40.03 17.57 14.92
CA GLU A 411 40.13 19.03 15.00
C GLU A 411 39.00 19.72 14.24
N TRP A 412 38.64 19.21 13.05
CA TRP A 412 37.51 19.69 12.28
C TRP A 412 36.18 19.52 13.05
N ALA A 413 35.93 18.33 13.61
CA ALA A 413 34.72 18.05 14.41
C ALA A 413 34.57 19.00 15.60
N ARG A 414 35.69 19.33 16.27
CA ARG A 414 35.71 20.32 17.36
C ARG A 414 35.37 21.72 16.85
N ARG A 415 35.89 22.15 15.70
CA ARG A 415 35.53 23.46 15.11
C ARG A 415 34.05 23.55 14.74
N MET A 416 33.44 22.45 14.31
CA MET A 416 32.00 22.40 14.03
C MET A 416 31.14 22.28 15.30
N GLY A 417 31.78 22.09 16.46
CA GLY A 417 31.13 21.92 17.76
C GLY A 417 30.43 20.59 17.95
N MET A 418 30.85 19.55 17.22
CA MET A 418 30.32 18.19 17.36
C MET A 418 30.79 17.50 18.65
N LEU A 419 31.89 18.00 19.24
CA LEU A 419 32.44 17.50 20.50
C LEU A 419 32.10 18.38 21.71
N ASP A 420 31.26 19.40 21.51
CA ASP A 420 30.80 20.30 22.56
C ASP A 420 29.65 19.67 23.35
N SER A 421 29.46 20.11 24.61
CA SER A 421 28.27 19.73 25.38
C SER A 421 27.01 20.31 24.75
N LEU A 422 25.90 19.59 24.89
CA LEU A 422 24.59 20.04 24.43
C LEU A 422 24.23 21.39 25.09
N PRO A 423 23.58 22.30 24.34
CA PRO A 423 23.10 23.56 24.90
C PRO A 423 22.23 23.29 26.15
N ASP A 424 22.46 24.07 27.20
CA ASP A 424 21.69 24.07 28.45
C ASP A 424 21.78 22.78 29.31
N ILE A 425 22.56 21.77 28.91
CA ILE A 425 22.79 20.54 29.69
C ILE A 425 24.30 20.31 29.86
N PRO A 426 24.90 20.80 30.96
CA PRO A 426 26.31 20.55 31.27
C PRO A 426 26.62 19.04 31.27
N ASP A 427 27.78 18.68 30.74
CA ASP A 427 28.30 17.31 30.67
C ASP A 427 27.46 16.30 29.84
N ALA A 428 26.42 16.75 29.14
CA ALA A 428 25.72 15.93 28.16
C ALA A 428 26.31 16.13 26.76
N PHE A 429 26.69 15.04 26.09
CA PHE A 429 27.31 15.08 24.76
C PHE A 429 26.58 14.12 23.83
N ILE A 430 26.46 14.51 22.55
CA ILE A 430 26.19 13.51 21.51
C ILE A 430 27.44 12.66 21.31
N TRP A 431 28.55 13.33 21.01
CA TRP A 431 29.90 12.77 20.96
C TRP A 431 30.83 13.55 21.89
N ASN A 432 31.70 12.82 22.58
CA ASN A 432 32.86 13.38 23.29
C ASN A 432 34.14 12.82 22.66
N ASP A 433 35.31 13.26 23.14
CA ASP A 433 36.60 12.78 22.63
C ASP A 433 36.71 11.25 22.63
N HIS A 434 36.24 10.59 23.69
CA HIS A 434 36.28 9.13 23.80
C HIS A 434 35.42 8.45 22.73
N LYS A 435 34.17 8.88 22.56
CA LYS A 435 33.26 8.31 21.55
C LYS A 435 33.79 8.53 20.14
N PHE A 436 34.35 9.71 19.86
CA PHE A 436 35.01 10.00 18.57
C PHE A 436 36.16 9.03 18.30
N ASP A 437 37.06 8.86 19.28
CA ASP A 437 38.25 8.02 19.13
C ASP A 437 37.89 6.52 18.98
N VAL A 438 36.86 6.05 19.68
CA VAL A 438 36.40 4.65 19.58
C VAL A 438 35.65 4.39 18.27
N ALA A 439 34.92 5.38 17.75
CA ALA A 439 34.25 5.24 16.46
C ALA A 439 35.24 5.14 15.29
N ASP A 440 36.38 5.84 15.38
CA ASP A 440 37.50 5.82 14.42
C ASP A 440 37.06 5.84 12.95
N VAL A 441 36.16 6.76 12.60
CA VAL A 441 35.61 6.84 11.24
C VAL A 441 36.66 7.18 10.17
N ALA A 442 37.80 7.74 10.57
CA ALA A 442 38.96 7.95 9.69
C ALA A 442 39.55 6.62 9.19
N LEU A 443 39.49 5.54 10.00
CA LEU A 443 39.88 4.19 9.57
C LEU A 443 39.00 3.71 8.42
N CYS A 444 37.68 3.95 8.50
CA CYS A 444 36.76 3.66 7.40
C CYS A 444 37.17 4.42 6.13
N GLY A 445 37.42 5.73 6.24
CA GLY A 445 37.92 6.54 5.12
C GLY A 445 39.23 6.01 4.51
N ALA A 446 40.18 5.57 5.33
CA ALA A 446 41.46 5.03 4.89
C ALA A 446 41.34 3.68 4.17
N LEU A 447 40.30 2.91 4.48
CA LEU A 447 39.97 1.65 3.80
C LEU A 447 39.18 1.87 2.50
N ILE A 448 38.37 2.93 2.42
CA ILE A 448 37.65 3.34 1.21
C ILE A 448 38.60 3.97 0.19
N HIS A 449 39.54 4.80 0.65
CA HIS A 449 40.52 5.50 -0.18
C HIS A 449 41.96 5.04 0.09
N PRO A 450 42.34 3.77 -0.16
CA PRO A 450 43.65 3.24 0.22
C PRO A 450 44.83 3.89 -0.53
N LYS A 451 44.56 4.52 -1.69
CA LYS A 451 45.55 5.20 -2.54
C LYS A 451 45.30 6.71 -2.67
N GLY A 452 44.33 7.25 -1.94
CA GLY A 452 44.03 8.68 -1.95
C GLY A 452 45.17 9.49 -1.36
N SER A 453 45.31 10.74 -1.81
CA SER A 453 46.17 11.73 -1.17
C SER A 453 45.70 12.03 0.26
N ALA A 454 46.57 12.61 1.08
CA ALA A 454 46.22 13.06 2.43
C ALA A 454 45.01 14.02 2.40
N HIS A 455 44.96 14.93 1.41
CA HIS A 455 43.84 15.87 1.25
C HIS A 455 42.51 15.16 0.99
N GLU A 456 42.47 14.21 0.05
CA GLU A 456 41.26 13.45 -0.27
C GLU A 456 40.81 12.60 0.93
N LEU A 457 41.75 11.98 1.65
CA LEU A 457 41.43 11.21 2.85
C LEU A 457 40.88 12.10 3.97
N ASN A 458 41.48 13.27 4.21
CA ASN A 458 41.01 14.23 5.20
C ASN A 458 39.59 14.69 4.92
N LEU A 459 39.29 15.03 3.66
CA LEU A 459 37.94 15.40 3.23
C LEU A 459 36.94 14.25 3.42
N THR A 460 37.33 13.03 3.03
CA THR A 460 36.51 11.83 3.22
C THR A 460 36.22 11.59 4.71
N ALA A 461 37.24 11.69 5.56
CA ALA A 461 37.10 11.51 7.00
C ALA A 461 36.14 12.54 7.60
N CYS A 462 36.21 13.81 7.19
CA CYS A 462 35.26 14.84 7.65
C CYS A 462 33.81 14.54 7.23
N TRP A 463 33.58 14.09 5.98
CA TRP A 463 32.24 13.66 5.54
C TRP A 463 31.72 12.46 6.31
N LEU A 464 32.58 11.48 6.61
CA LEU A 464 32.21 10.33 7.42
C LEU A 464 31.88 10.75 8.86
N VAL A 465 32.69 11.63 9.48
CA VAL A 465 32.38 12.22 10.79
C VAL A 465 31.01 12.90 10.75
N TRP A 466 30.78 13.78 9.77
CA TRP A 466 29.52 14.51 9.65
C TRP A 466 28.32 13.57 9.58
N GLY A 467 28.37 12.58 8.67
CA GLY A 467 27.28 11.64 8.46
C GLY A 467 27.00 10.78 9.70
N THR A 468 28.04 10.22 10.32
CA THR A 468 27.88 9.39 11.53
C THR A 468 27.43 10.21 12.74
N TYR A 469 27.92 11.44 12.89
CA TYR A 469 27.46 12.34 13.95
C TYR A 469 25.99 12.74 13.75
N ALA A 470 25.60 13.08 12.52
CA ALA A 470 24.22 13.44 12.21
C ALA A 470 23.24 12.28 12.49
N ASP A 471 23.64 11.05 12.17
CA ASP A 471 22.88 9.82 12.46
C ASP A 471 22.66 9.59 13.96
N ASP A 472 23.63 9.96 14.81
CA ASP A 472 23.50 9.92 16.27
C ASP A 472 22.74 11.14 16.85
N TYR A 473 22.96 12.33 16.27
CA TYR A 473 22.36 13.59 16.73
C TYR A 473 20.84 13.56 16.57
N PHE A 474 20.35 13.13 15.39
CA PHE A 474 18.94 13.15 15.06
C PHE A 474 18.04 12.37 16.05
N PRO A 475 18.28 11.08 16.35
CA PRO A 475 17.47 10.34 17.32
C PRO A 475 17.66 10.84 18.76
N ALA A 476 18.84 11.33 19.12
CA ALA A 476 19.07 11.87 20.46
C ALA A 476 18.24 13.13 20.75
N ILE A 477 18.10 14.02 19.76
CA ILE A 477 17.34 15.27 19.91
C ILE A 477 15.85 15.07 19.67
N TYR A 478 15.48 14.37 18.59
CA TYR A 478 14.08 14.30 18.15
C TYR A 478 13.41 12.95 18.45
N GLY A 479 14.19 11.86 18.48
CA GLY A 479 13.66 10.50 18.67
C GLY A 479 13.13 10.25 20.08
N ASN A 480 13.92 10.58 21.11
CA ASN A 480 13.56 10.33 22.51
C ASN A 480 12.28 11.05 22.95
N ASN A 481 12.07 12.28 22.46
CA ASN A 481 10.88 13.09 22.76
C ASN A 481 9.73 12.88 21.77
N ARG A 482 9.93 12.05 20.74
CA ARG A 482 8.99 11.86 19.61
C ARG A 482 8.60 13.20 18.95
N ASP A 483 9.54 14.13 18.86
CA ASP A 483 9.35 15.45 18.27
C ASP A 483 9.46 15.38 16.74
N ILE A 484 8.38 14.90 16.11
CA ILE A 484 8.30 14.76 14.65
C ILE A 484 8.34 16.14 13.96
N VAL A 485 7.79 17.17 14.59
CA VAL A 485 7.76 18.53 14.01
C VAL A 485 9.19 19.10 13.96
N GLY A 486 9.92 19.03 15.07
CA GLY A 486 11.34 19.42 15.12
C GLY A 486 12.19 18.63 14.14
N ALA A 487 11.98 17.32 14.05
CA ALA A 487 12.67 16.45 13.09
C ALA A 487 12.44 16.87 11.63
N LYS A 488 11.20 17.22 11.25
CA LYS A 488 10.87 17.70 9.89
C LYS A 488 11.55 19.03 9.60
N VAL A 489 11.49 19.98 10.54
CA VAL A 489 12.13 21.30 10.40
C VAL A 489 13.65 21.14 10.25
N PHE A 490 14.28 20.30 11.09
CA PHE A 490 15.70 19.99 11.01
C PHE A 490 16.07 19.46 9.61
N ASN A 491 15.36 18.44 9.13
CA ASN A 491 15.68 17.83 7.84
C ASN A 491 15.49 18.81 6.66
N ALA A 492 14.41 19.61 6.69
CA ALA A 492 14.17 20.64 5.67
C ALA A 492 15.25 21.73 5.65
N ARG A 493 15.84 22.05 6.81
CA ARG A 493 16.92 23.03 6.91
C ARG A 493 18.24 22.54 6.33
N LEU A 494 18.54 21.25 6.36
CA LEU A 494 19.81 20.71 5.82
C LEU A 494 20.01 21.10 4.35
N SER A 495 18.96 21.09 3.53
CA SER A 495 19.04 21.50 2.12
C SER A 495 19.43 22.97 1.93
N ALA A 496 19.17 23.84 2.91
CA ALA A 496 19.60 25.24 2.84
C ALA A 496 21.12 25.43 3.00
N PHE A 497 21.85 24.38 3.41
CA PHE A 497 23.31 24.39 3.55
C PHE A 497 24.02 23.64 2.41
N MET A 498 23.28 23.15 1.41
CA MET A 498 23.83 22.43 0.26
C MET A 498 23.37 23.07 -1.07
N PRO A 499 23.73 24.34 -1.33
CA PRO A 499 23.42 24.97 -2.60
C PRO A 499 24.10 24.22 -3.76
N LEU A 500 23.38 24.08 -4.88
CA LEU A 500 23.92 23.46 -6.11
C LEU A 500 24.71 24.45 -6.97
N ASP A 501 24.60 25.74 -6.67
CA ASP A 501 25.40 26.80 -7.25
C ASP A 501 26.52 27.21 -6.28
N ASP A 502 27.45 28.06 -6.74
CA ASP A 502 28.55 28.57 -5.90
C ASP A 502 28.08 29.63 -4.88
N SER A 503 26.78 29.68 -4.55
CA SER A 503 26.24 30.63 -3.59
C SER A 503 26.58 30.24 -2.15
N THR A 504 26.70 31.23 -1.27
CA THR A 504 26.83 30.98 0.16
C THR A 504 25.48 30.51 0.71
N PRO A 505 25.44 29.48 1.59
CA PRO A 505 24.22 29.08 2.27
C PRO A 505 23.46 30.29 2.85
N PRO A 506 22.17 30.48 2.48
CA PRO A 506 21.39 31.64 2.94
C PRO A 506 20.99 31.54 4.42
N ALA A 507 21.12 30.36 5.04
CA ALA A 507 20.72 30.10 6.41
C ALA A 507 21.91 30.21 7.38
N VAL A 508 21.65 30.73 8.59
CA VAL A 508 22.61 30.69 9.69
C VAL A 508 22.52 29.32 10.37
N PRO A 509 23.64 28.59 10.55
CA PRO A 509 23.62 27.29 11.20
C PRO A 509 23.32 27.44 12.70
N SER A 510 22.41 26.60 13.17
CA SER A 510 21.87 26.61 14.53
C SER A 510 22.35 25.46 15.40
N ASN A 511 22.98 24.45 14.80
CA ASN A 511 23.46 23.24 15.47
C ASN A 511 24.74 22.71 14.81
N PRO A 512 25.46 21.76 15.45
CA PRO A 512 26.71 21.21 14.90
C PRO A 512 26.58 20.50 13.55
N VAL A 513 25.42 19.90 13.25
CA VAL A 513 25.17 19.23 11.96
C VAL A 513 25.09 20.28 10.84
N GLU A 514 24.33 21.36 11.05
CA GLU A 514 24.23 22.48 10.11
C GLU A 514 25.56 23.22 9.94
N ARG A 515 26.37 23.35 11.01
CA ARG A 515 27.71 23.98 10.89
C ARG A 515 28.69 23.17 10.04
N GLY A 516 28.51 21.86 9.98
CA GLY A 516 29.39 20.97 9.22
C GLY A 516 29.09 20.88 7.72
N LEU A 517 27.97 21.44 7.27
CA LEU A 517 27.62 21.65 5.86
C LEU A 517 27.99 23.08 5.45
#